data_AF-A0A7Y2U977-F1
#
_entry.id   AF-A0A7Y2U977-F1
#
_cell.length_a   1.000
_cell.length_b   1.000
_cell.length_c   1.000
_cell.angle_alpha   90.00
_cell.angle_beta   90.00
_cell.angle_gamma   90.00
#
_symmetry.space_group_name_H-M   'P 1'
#
loop_
_entity.id
_entity.type
_entity.pdbx_description
1 polymer ?
#
loop_
_entity_poly.entity_id
_entity_poly.type
_entity_poly.pdbx_seq_one_letter_code
_entity_poly.pdbx_strand_id
1 'polypeptide(L)'
;VFISGSGYSHEWIGAVDAAEAASNAAMTRGGGPIFGTISGAANYAGYIGRYDLDFGLAVGNLWFDADINNDGKRDTDAELSDFWHYDADTPVAAGKTDLYSVALHEIMHVMGVGTSETWEDMTEGDQWLGNAASLAAGTSTLITTDGHHFRDGLTSHRLSDGLLQEALISPSITPGVRKELTELDQALLHDLGFSTSYAQPVPEPAPALLTILGATLTFFVRSRRL
;
A
#
# COMPACT_ATOMS: atom_id res chain seq x y z
N VAL A 1 18.11 21.85 -4.54
CA VAL A 1 17.82 21.84 -6.00
C VAL A 1 18.73 22.85 -6.67
N PHE A 2 19.49 22.46 -7.69
CA PHE A 2 20.31 23.38 -8.49
C PHE A 2 19.67 23.51 -9.87
N ILE A 3 19.18 24.70 -10.21
CA ILE A 3 18.63 25.02 -11.54
C ILE A 3 19.64 25.94 -12.23
N SER A 4 20.13 25.51 -13.39
CA SER A 4 21.06 26.28 -14.22
C SER A 4 20.74 26.07 -15.69
N GLY A 5 20.95 27.09 -16.51
CA GLY A 5 20.69 27.03 -17.95
C GLY A 5 21.20 28.27 -18.67
N SER A 6 21.07 28.28 -19.99
CA SER A 6 21.36 29.41 -20.85
C SER A 6 20.08 29.90 -21.52
N GLY A 7 19.84 31.21 -21.55
CA GLY A 7 18.63 31.78 -22.15
C GLY A 7 18.42 33.23 -21.72
N TYR A 8 17.25 33.75 -22.00
CA TYR A 8 16.83 35.09 -21.58
C TYR A 8 16.09 35.03 -20.24
N SER A 9 16.18 36.09 -19.42
CA SER A 9 15.56 36.11 -18.09
C SER A 9 14.05 35.93 -18.09
N HIS A 10 13.36 36.39 -19.14
CA HIS A 10 11.90 36.23 -19.25
C HIS A 10 11.46 34.78 -19.53
N GLU A 11 12.37 33.90 -19.94
CA GLU A 11 12.13 32.47 -20.18
C GLU A 11 12.29 31.64 -18.89
N TRP A 12 12.75 32.27 -17.80
CA TRP A 12 13.13 31.59 -16.57
C TRP A 12 12.02 30.73 -15.97
N ILE A 13 10.79 31.25 -15.91
CA ILE A 13 9.64 30.51 -15.34
C ILE A 13 9.43 29.21 -16.13
N GLY A 14 9.35 29.29 -17.46
CA GLY A 14 9.19 28.10 -18.30
C GLY A 14 10.36 27.12 -18.23
N ALA A 15 11.58 27.61 -17.98
CA ALA A 15 12.74 26.75 -17.76
C ALA A 15 12.65 26.00 -16.41
N VAL A 16 12.13 26.65 -15.36
CA VAL A 16 11.87 25.99 -14.06
C VAL A 16 10.78 24.92 -14.23
N ASP A 17 9.66 25.25 -14.87
CA ASP A 17 8.56 24.30 -15.12
C ASP A 17 9.04 23.07 -15.92
N ALA A 18 9.87 23.28 -16.95
CA ALA A 18 10.43 22.20 -17.75
C ALA A 18 11.41 21.32 -16.95
N ALA A 19 12.22 21.92 -16.08
CA ALA A 19 13.15 21.19 -15.22
C ALA A 19 12.42 20.37 -14.15
N GLU A 20 11.37 20.94 -13.55
CA GLU A 20 10.46 20.25 -12.63
C GLU A 20 9.81 19.03 -13.29
N ALA A 21 9.18 19.21 -14.46
CA ALA A 21 8.53 18.11 -15.17
C ALA A 21 9.52 16.97 -15.51
N ALA A 22 10.74 17.31 -15.95
CA ALA A 22 11.79 16.32 -16.22
C ALA A 22 12.28 15.63 -14.94
N SER A 23 12.36 16.37 -13.83
CA SER A 23 12.75 15.86 -12.52
C SER A 23 11.72 14.86 -11.98
N ASN A 24 10.43 15.22 -11.97
CA ASN A 24 9.36 14.37 -11.44
C ASN A 24 9.18 13.09 -12.26
N ALA A 25 9.40 13.17 -13.58
CA ALA A 25 9.45 11.99 -14.44
C ALA A 25 10.58 11.01 -14.08
N ALA A 26 11.67 11.48 -13.45
CA ALA A 26 12.82 10.66 -13.08
C ALA A 26 12.80 10.21 -11.60
N MET A 27 12.33 11.06 -10.68
CA MET A 27 12.43 10.84 -9.22
C MET A 27 11.31 9.97 -8.65
N THR A 28 10.16 9.89 -9.31
CA THR A 28 9.02 9.06 -8.87
C THR A 28 9.24 7.55 -9.10
N ARG A 29 10.30 7.16 -9.85
CA ARG A 29 10.70 5.76 -10.12
C ARG A 29 9.59 4.84 -10.67
N GLY A 30 8.67 5.37 -11.47
CA GLY A 30 7.62 4.58 -12.13
C GLY A 30 6.30 4.59 -11.35
N GLY A 31 5.61 3.46 -11.30
CA GLY A 31 4.37 3.32 -10.52
C GLY A 31 4.65 3.14 -9.02
N GLY A 32 3.80 3.70 -8.17
CA GLY A 32 3.91 3.70 -6.72
C GLY A 32 3.52 5.05 -6.11
N PRO A 33 3.60 5.19 -4.79
CA PRO A 33 3.19 6.41 -4.11
C PRO A 33 4.24 7.52 -4.23
N ILE A 34 3.79 8.76 -4.13
CA ILE A 34 4.61 9.91 -3.80
C ILE A 34 4.95 9.82 -2.31
N PHE A 35 6.23 9.66 -2.01
CA PHE A 35 6.72 9.59 -0.63
C PHE A 35 6.84 10.96 -0.01
N GLY A 36 7.19 11.96 -0.82
CA GLY A 36 7.32 13.33 -0.36
C GLY A 36 7.44 14.31 -1.50
N THR A 37 7.18 15.56 -1.18
CA THR A 37 7.28 16.69 -2.13
C THR A 37 8.30 17.71 -1.64
N ILE A 38 9.29 18.04 -2.46
CA ILE A 38 10.26 19.12 -2.19
C ILE A 38 9.85 20.38 -2.94
N SER A 39 9.17 21.28 -2.23
CA SER A 39 8.73 22.57 -2.78
C SER A 39 9.79 23.67 -2.67
N GLY A 40 9.77 24.63 -3.59
CA GLY A 40 10.62 25.81 -3.50
C GLY A 40 10.39 26.84 -4.59
N ALA A 41 11.33 27.79 -4.67
CA ALA A 41 11.33 28.82 -5.69
C ALA A 41 12.75 29.17 -6.11
N ALA A 42 12.92 29.48 -7.39
CA ALA A 42 14.18 29.91 -7.97
C ALA A 42 13.99 31.29 -8.62
N ASN A 43 14.85 32.25 -8.29
CA ASN A 43 14.78 33.63 -8.78
C ASN A 43 15.93 33.92 -9.74
N TYR A 44 15.61 34.42 -10.92
CA TYR A 44 16.58 34.99 -11.84
C TYR A 44 16.09 36.33 -12.38
N ALA A 45 16.85 37.40 -12.10
CA ALA A 45 16.56 38.76 -12.54
C ALA A 45 15.12 39.24 -12.23
N GLY A 46 14.53 38.80 -11.11
CA GLY A 46 13.19 39.17 -10.68
C GLY A 46 12.07 38.27 -11.21
N TYR A 47 12.38 37.34 -12.12
CA TYR A 47 11.46 36.27 -12.51
C TYR A 47 11.57 35.13 -11.50
N ILE A 48 10.46 34.75 -10.88
CA ILE A 48 10.41 33.73 -9.83
C ILE A 48 9.62 32.54 -10.36
N GLY A 49 10.32 31.45 -10.66
CA GLY A 49 9.71 30.14 -10.91
C GLY A 49 9.53 29.41 -9.59
N ARG A 50 8.37 28.80 -9.37
CA ARG A 50 8.12 27.89 -8.25
C ARG A 50 8.20 26.46 -8.77
N TYR A 51 8.51 25.51 -7.89
CA TYR A 51 8.58 24.11 -8.24
C TYR A 51 8.15 23.24 -7.06
N ASP A 52 7.63 22.06 -7.38
CA ASP A 52 7.27 20.97 -6.48
C ASP A 52 7.88 19.67 -7.02
N LEU A 53 8.90 19.15 -6.32
CA LEU A 53 9.60 17.95 -6.76
C LEU A 53 9.13 16.71 -6.00
N ASP A 54 8.31 15.90 -6.65
CA ASP A 54 7.81 14.64 -6.11
C ASP A 54 8.90 13.57 -6.17
N PHE A 55 9.10 12.85 -5.07
CA PHE A 55 10.01 11.71 -5.04
C PHE A 55 9.33 10.45 -4.53
N GLY A 56 9.70 9.31 -5.12
CA GLY A 56 9.31 7.98 -4.66
C GLY A 56 10.39 7.35 -3.77
N LEU A 57 10.29 6.03 -3.57
CA LEU A 57 11.26 5.26 -2.80
C LEU A 57 12.69 5.42 -3.36
N ALA A 58 13.62 5.90 -2.53
CA ALA A 58 15.01 6.12 -2.96
C ALA A 58 16.01 5.25 -2.19
N VAL A 59 16.05 5.40 -0.86
CA VAL A 59 16.93 4.68 0.07
C VAL A 59 16.23 4.56 1.42
N GLY A 60 16.51 3.50 2.17
CA GLY A 60 15.94 3.28 3.49
C GLY A 60 16.72 2.22 4.26
N ASN A 61 16.39 2.08 5.54
CA ASN A 61 16.93 1.04 6.40
C ASN A 61 15.77 0.26 6.99
N LEU A 62 15.97 -1.05 7.16
CA LEU A 62 15.06 -1.90 7.92
C LEU A 62 15.81 -2.42 9.13
N TRP A 63 15.23 -2.20 10.32
CA TRP A 63 15.80 -2.64 11.58
C TRP A 63 14.78 -3.50 12.31
N PHE A 64 15.24 -4.66 12.76
CA PHE A 64 14.45 -5.54 13.60
C PHE A 64 14.92 -5.45 15.03
N ASP A 65 13.96 -5.58 15.95
CA ASP A 65 14.22 -5.57 17.37
C ASP A 65 15.16 -6.72 17.76
N ALA A 66 16.21 -6.36 18.49
CA ALA A 66 17.22 -7.26 19.02
C ALA A 66 17.32 -7.17 20.55
N ASP A 67 16.33 -6.53 21.20
CA ASP A 67 16.16 -6.36 22.64
C ASP A 67 14.69 -6.65 22.99
N ILE A 68 14.32 -7.93 22.93
CA ILE A 68 12.94 -8.42 23.07
C ILE A 68 12.31 -8.09 24.44
N ASN A 69 13.13 -7.74 25.42
CA ASN A 69 12.71 -7.38 26.77
C ASN A 69 12.79 -5.87 27.07
N ASN A 70 13.28 -5.07 26.12
CA ASN A 70 13.46 -3.61 26.20
C ASN A 70 14.28 -3.15 27.42
N ASP A 71 15.35 -3.88 27.80
CA ASP A 71 16.24 -3.48 28.91
C ASP A 71 17.38 -2.53 28.48
N GLY A 72 17.42 -2.18 27.20
CA GLY A 72 18.41 -1.30 26.59
C GLY A 72 19.68 -2.02 26.15
N LYS A 73 19.67 -3.35 26.12
CA LYS A 73 20.80 -4.17 25.66
C LYS A 73 20.34 -5.18 24.63
N ARG A 74 21.23 -5.44 23.68
CA ARG A 74 21.04 -6.51 22.72
C ARG A 74 21.03 -7.87 23.43
N ASP A 75 20.00 -8.67 23.15
CA ASP A 75 19.88 -10.06 23.57
C ASP A 75 20.94 -10.96 22.91
N THR A 76 21.20 -12.10 23.53
CA THR A 76 22.04 -13.15 22.96
C THR A 76 21.34 -13.86 21.80
N ASP A 77 22.13 -14.50 20.93
CA ASP A 77 21.58 -15.28 19.81
C ASP A 77 20.64 -16.42 20.29
N ALA A 78 20.85 -16.94 21.51
CA ALA A 78 19.99 -17.96 22.08
C ALA A 78 18.62 -17.40 22.49
N GLU A 79 18.60 -16.24 23.17
CA GLU A 79 17.37 -15.54 23.55
C GLU A 79 16.57 -15.12 22.30
N LEU A 80 17.24 -14.58 21.29
CA LEU A 80 16.61 -14.23 20.01
C LEU A 80 16.09 -15.47 19.28
N SER A 81 16.84 -16.58 19.30
CA SER A 81 16.40 -17.85 18.72
C SER A 81 15.21 -18.46 19.45
N ASP A 82 15.02 -18.21 20.74
CA ASP A 82 13.86 -18.69 21.49
C ASP A 82 12.61 -17.86 21.19
N PHE A 83 12.77 -16.58 20.87
CA PHE A 83 11.67 -15.67 20.51
C PHE A 83 11.27 -15.75 19.03
N TRP A 84 12.24 -15.62 18.13
CA TRP A 84 12.01 -15.54 16.68
C TRP A 84 11.97 -16.92 16.02
N HIS A 85 11.06 -17.08 15.08
CA HIS A 85 11.09 -18.14 14.10
C HIS A 85 11.69 -17.61 12.79
N TYR A 86 12.85 -18.14 12.42
CA TYR A 86 13.64 -17.67 11.27
C TYR A 86 13.39 -18.47 9.97
N ASP A 87 12.81 -19.66 10.06
CA ASP A 87 12.69 -20.59 8.92
C ASP A 87 11.36 -20.40 8.16
N ALA A 88 11.42 -19.75 7.00
CA ALA A 88 10.23 -19.48 6.19
C ALA A 88 9.62 -20.74 5.53
N ASP A 89 10.31 -21.87 5.52
CA ASP A 89 9.87 -23.10 4.84
C ASP A 89 9.22 -24.11 5.80
N THR A 90 9.29 -23.87 7.11
CA THR A 90 8.66 -24.72 8.13
C THR A 90 7.47 -24.02 8.79
N PRO A 91 6.52 -24.79 9.36
CA PRO A 91 5.47 -24.20 10.19
C PRO A 91 6.06 -23.43 11.37
N VAL A 92 5.50 -22.26 11.66
CA VAL A 92 5.94 -21.42 12.78
C VAL A 92 5.79 -22.21 14.08
N ALA A 93 6.88 -22.28 14.85
CA ALA A 93 6.87 -22.99 16.12
C ALA A 93 5.92 -22.30 17.11
N ALA A 94 5.19 -23.09 17.91
CA ALA A 94 4.27 -22.56 18.91
C ALA A 94 4.98 -21.59 19.87
N GLY A 95 4.38 -20.43 20.09
CA GLY A 95 4.91 -19.39 20.99
C GLY A 95 6.00 -18.50 20.39
N LYS A 96 6.45 -18.75 19.16
CA LYS A 96 7.45 -17.89 18.48
C LYS A 96 6.81 -16.86 17.57
N THR A 97 7.43 -15.70 17.46
CA THR A 97 7.05 -14.67 16.48
C THR A 97 7.73 -14.98 15.14
N ASP A 98 6.97 -14.96 14.04
CA ASP A 98 7.50 -15.27 12.72
C ASP A 98 8.25 -14.07 12.11
N LEU A 99 9.56 -14.18 11.94
CA LEU A 99 10.36 -13.08 11.40
C LEU A 99 9.99 -12.78 9.94
N TYR A 100 9.66 -13.81 9.16
CA TYR A 100 9.23 -13.62 7.77
C TYR A 100 8.01 -12.70 7.68
N SER A 101 6.98 -12.96 8.50
CA SER A 101 5.77 -12.16 8.57
C SER A 101 6.06 -10.71 8.97
N VAL A 102 6.87 -10.50 10.02
CA VAL A 102 7.23 -9.15 10.49
C VAL A 102 8.06 -8.44 9.42
N ALA A 103 9.04 -9.10 8.82
CA ALA A 103 9.85 -8.52 7.75
C ALA A 103 9.01 -8.09 6.55
N LEU A 104 8.02 -8.90 6.16
CA LEU A 104 7.14 -8.57 5.04
C LEU A 104 6.22 -7.37 5.37
N HIS A 105 5.72 -7.30 6.61
CA HIS A 105 4.96 -6.16 7.13
C HIS A 105 5.78 -4.86 7.07
N GLU A 106 7.01 -4.89 7.59
CA GLU A 106 7.87 -3.70 7.57
C GLU A 106 8.33 -3.31 6.16
N ILE A 107 8.50 -4.28 5.25
CA ILE A 107 8.77 -4.00 3.84
C ILE A 107 7.60 -3.22 3.22
N MET A 108 6.36 -3.52 3.57
CA MET A 108 5.21 -2.72 3.11
C MET A 108 5.27 -1.28 3.61
N HIS A 109 5.71 -1.04 4.85
CA HIS A 109 5.97 0.32 5.34
C HIS A 109 7.08 1.01 4.55
N VAL A 110 8.16 0.31 4.22
CA VAL A 110 9.22 0.82 3.34
C VAL A 110 8.70 1.11 1.93
N MET A 111 7.64 0.43 1.48
CA MET A 111 6.96 0.69 0.21
C MET A 111 5.95 1.84 0.26
N GLY A 112 5.78 2.51 1.41
CA GLY A 112 4.99 3.74 1.54
C GLY A 112 3.64 3.53 2.21
N VAL A 113 3.33 2.30 2.61
CA VAL A 113 2.14 2.03 3.44
C VAL A 113 2.34 2.67 4.81
N GLY A 114 1.41 3.51 5.24
CA GLY A 114 1.51 4.21 6.53
C GLY A 114 2.52 5.35 6.56
N THR A 115 3.36 5.55 5.54
CA THR A 115 4.53 6.44 5.64
C THR A 115 4.69 7.44 4.49
N SER A 116 3.93 7.29 3.40
CA SER A 116 4.02 8.17 2.22
C SER A 116 2.97 9.28 2.24
N GLU A 117 3.26 10.43 1.61
CA GLU A 117 2.27 11.50 1.41
C GLU A 117 1.02 10.97 0.68
N THR A 118 1.17 10.06 -0.29
CA THR A 118 0.01 9.41 -0.95
C THR A 118 -0.86 8.61 0.02
N TRP A 119 -0.28 7.93 1.02
CA TRP A 119 -1.06 7.25 2.05
C TRP A 119 -1.82 8.25 2.92
N GLU A 120 -1.16 9.35 3.32
CA GLU A 120 -1.78 10.41 4.12
C GLU A 120 -2.96 11.04 3.37
N ASP A 121 -2.78 11.37 2.09
CA ASP A 121 -3.83 11.93 1.23
C ASP A 121 -5.02 10.97 1.01
N MET A 122 -4.78 9.66 1.14
CA MET A 122 -5.80 8.62 1.01
C MET A 122 -6.43 8.24 2.36
N THR A 123 -6.05 8.89 3.45
CA THR A 123 -6.52 8.59 4.81
C THR A 123 -7.27 9.78 5.39
N GLU A 124 -8.53 9.57 5.78
CA GLU A 124 -9.34 10.56 6.50
C GLU A 124 -9.85 9.98 7.83
N GLY A 125 -9.12 10.24 8.92
CA GLY A 125 -9.43 9.64 10.22
C GLY A 125 -9.25 8.12 10.20
N ASP A 126 -10.33 7.36 10.39
CA ASP A 126 -10.31 5.89 10.29
C ASP A 126 -10.71 5.38 8.89
N GLN A 127 -10.95 6.30 7.94
CA GLN A 127 -11.38 5.99 6.59
C GLN A 127 -10.19 5.90 5.62
N TRP A 128 -10.26 4.93 4.73
CA TRP A 128 -9.45 4.84 3.52
C TRP A 128 -10.26 5.32 2.32
N LEU A 129 -9.70 6.23 1.53
CA LEU A 129 -10.35 6.85 0.37
C LEU A 129 -10.13 6.06 -0.93
N GLY A 130 -9.20 5.11 -0.93
CA GLY A 130 -8.95 4.24 -2.08
C GLY A 130 -10.05 3.23 -2.33
N ASN A 131 -10.42 3.05 -3.60
CA ASN A 131 -11.56 2.23 -3.99
C ASN A 131 -11.24 0.73 -3.94
N ALA A 132 -10.03 0.30 -4.33
CA ALA A 132 -9.69 -1.11 -4.43
C ALA A 132 -9.72 -1.78 -3.05
N ALA A 133 -9.02 -1.21 -2.07
CA ALA A 133 -8.98 -1.77 -0.72
C ALA A 133 -10.35 -1.71 -0.04
N SER A 134 -11.09 -0.61 -0.22
CA SER A 134 -12.44 -0.46 0.34
C SER A 134 -13.42 -1.51 -0.21
N LEU A 135 -13.36 -1.80 -1.51
CA LEU A 135 -14.17 -2.86 -2.13
C LEU A 135 -13.73 -4.26 -1.67
N ALA A 136 -12.42 -4.51 -1.59
CA ALA A 136 -11.88 -5.79 -1.14
C ALA A 136 -12.26 -6.10 0.32
N ALA A 137 -12.29 -5.08 1.18
CA ALA A 137 -12.69 -5.20 2.58
C ALA A 137 -14.21 -5.12 2.80
N GLY A 138 -14.97 -4.62 1.83
CA GLY A 138 -16.41 -4.34 1.97
C GLY A 138 -16.73 -3.15 2.88
N THR A 139 -15.74 -2.33 3.23
CA THR A 139 -15.86 -1.14 4.09
C THR A 139 -14.70 -0.19 3.80
N SER A 140 -14.91 1.11 4.00
CA SER A 140 -13.84 2.12 3.97
C SER A 140 -13.22 2.37 5.35
N THR A 141 -13.85 1.90 6.44
CA THR A 141 -13.28 2.00 7.79
C THR A 141 -12.13 1.01 7.96
N LEU A 142 -10.96 1.35 7.43
CA LEU A 142 -9.81 0.46 7.37
C LEU A 142 -8.70 0.82 8.34
N ILE A 143 -8.61 2.09 8.77
CA ILE A 143 -7.39 2.62 9.37
C ILE A 143 -7.46 2.63 10.90
N THR A 144 -6.34 2.30 11.54
CA THR A 144 -6.12 2.40 12.99
C THR A 144 -6.01 3.85 13.45
N THR A 145 -6.10 4.09 14.76
CA THR A 145 -6.00 5.45 15.31
C THR A 145 -4.60 6.06 15.22
N ASP A 146 -3.57 5.25 15.05
CA ASP A 146 -2.21 5.74 14.77
C ASP A 146 -2.05 6.24 13.32
N GLY A 147 -3.00 5.92 12.44
CA GLY A 147 -2.99 6.34 11.03
C GLY A 147 -2.07 5.52 10.13
N HIS A 148 -1.41 4.48 10.62
CA HIS A 148 -0.33 3.80 9.89
C HIS A 148 -0.64 2.36 9.47
N HIS A 149 -1.69 1.76 10.02
CA HIS A 149 -2.01 0.35 9.84
C HIS A 149 -3.46 0.12 9.44
N PHE A 150 -3.74 -1.09 8.98
CA PHE A 150 -5.10 -1.59 8.96
C PHE A 150 -5.54 -1.98 10.36
N ARG A 151 -6.84 -1.82 10.64
CA ARG A 151 -7.43 -2.27 11.90
C ARG A 151 -7.32 -3.78 12.05
N ASP A 152 -7.13 -4.24 13.29
CA ASP A 152 -7.18 -5.67 13.61
C ASP A 152 -8.54 -6.27 13.19
N GLY A 153 -8.52 -7.54 12.79
CA GLY A 153 -9.68 -8.32 12.38
C GLY A 153 -10.09 -8.18 10.91
N LEU A 154 -9.45 -7.30 10.14
CA LEU A 154 -9.64 -7.24 8.69
C LEU A 154 -9.00 -8.47 8.05
N THR A 155 -9.84 -9.34 7.48
CA THR A 155 -9.42 -10.61 6.89
C THR A 155 -9.62 -10.62 5.38
N SER A 156 -8.74 -11.34 4.68
CA SER A 156 -8.78 -11.49 3.23
C SER A 156 -8.08 -12.79 2.83
N HIS A 157 -8.30 -13.25 1.60
CA HIS A 157 -7.65 -14.47 1.13
C HIS A 157 -6.18 -14.20 0.84
N ARG A 158 -5.34 -15.12 1.27
CA ARG A 158 -3.91 -15.09 1.06
C ARG A 158 -3.59 -15.32 -0.41
N LEU A 159 -2.65 -14.56 -0.97
CA LEU A 159 -2.29 -14.67 -2.39
C LEU A 159 -1.61 -16.00 -2.73
N SER A 160 -0.96 -16.65 -1.76
CA SER A 160 -0.19 -17.88 -1.98
C SER A 160 -1.06 -19.11 -2.22
N ASP A 161 -2.17 -19.24 -1.48
CA ASP A 161 -3.01 -20.45 -1.49
C ASP A 161 -4.52 -20.20 -1.33
N GLY A 162 -4.94 -18.94 -1.21
CA GLY A 162 -6.35 -18.57 -1.10
C GLY A 162 -6.97 -18.85 0.26
N LEU A 163 -6.20 -19.19 1.30
CA LEU A 163 -6.76 -19.35 2.65
C LEU A 163 -7.05 -18.00 3.31
N LEU A 164 -8.11 -17.92 4.10
CA LEU A 164 -8.42 -16.71 4.87
C LEU A 164 -7.39 -16.47 5.98
N GLN A 165 -6.92 -15.24 6.05
CA GLN A 165 -5.99 -14.74 7.06
C GLN A 165 -6.35 -13.28 7.37
N GLU A 166 -5.94 -12.78 8.53
CA GLU A 166 -5.88 -11.34 8.75
C GLU A 166 -4.89 -10.69 7.77
N ALA A 167 -5.22 -9.50 7.29
CA ALA A 167 -4.36 -8.73 6.39
C ALA A 167 -2.98 -8.54 7.00
N LEU A 168 -1.95 -8.56 6.16
CA LEU A 168 -0.57 -8.48 6.64
C LEU A 168 -0.32 -7.17 7.38
N ILE A 169 -0.94 -6.08 6.95
CA ILE A 169 -0.70 -4.73 7.47
C ILE A 169 -1.47 -4.36 8.75
N SER A 170 -2.14 -5.33 9.38
CA SER A 170 -2.61 -5.19 10.76
C SER A 170 -1.43 -4.97 11.72
N PRO A 171 -1.55 -4.17 12.80
CA PRO A 171 -0.45 -3.84 13.71
C PRO A 171 -0.01 -5.00 14.61
N SER A 172 -0.71 -6.14 14.56
CA SER A 172 -0.49 -7.27 15.45
C SER A 172 -0.11 -8.55 14.72
N ILE A 173 0.69 -9.40 15.38
CA ILE A 173 0.98 -10.75 14.94
C ILE A 173 0.76 -11.72 16.09
N THR A 174 0.03 -12.80 15.83
CA THR A 174 -0.17 -13.86 16.82
C THR A 174 1.03 -14.81 16.81
N PRO A 175 1.70 -15.07 17.95
CA PRO A 175 2.79 -16.05 18.00
C PRO A 175 2.34 -17.43 17.53
N GLY A 176 3.21 -18.13 16.81
CA GLY A 176 2.93 -19.42 16.19
C GLY A 176 2.14 -19.34 14.88
N VAL A 177 1.88 -18.14 14.35
CA VAL A 177 1.14 -17.93 13.10
C VAL A 177 2.03 -17.21 12.07
N ARG A 178 2.01 -17.68 10.82
CA ARG A 178 2.59 -16.98 9.68
C ARG A 178 1.51 -16.12 9.02
N LYS A 179 1.84 -14.85 8.76
CA LYS A 179 1.10 -13.96 7.88
C LYS A 179 1.83 -13.79 6.55
N GLU A 180 1.09 -13.88 5.46
CA GLU A 180 1.58 -13.50 4.13
C GLU A 180 0.64 -12.46 3.49
N LEU A 181 1.02 -11.92 2.33
CA LEU A 181 0.20 -10.97 1.59
C LEU A 181 -1.18 -11.56 1.26
N THR A 182 -2.20 -10.74 1.45
CA THR A 182 -3.59 -11.02 1.12
C THR A 182 -4.07 -10.21 -0.10
N GLU A 183 -5.23 -10.55 -0.64
CA GLU A 183 -5.88 -9.76 -1.70
C GLU A 183 -6.16 -8.32 -1.24
N LEU A 184 -6.46 -8.10 0.04
CA LEU A 184 -6.63 -6.76 0.61
C LEU A 184 -5.31 -5.96 0.63
N ASP A 185 -4.18 -6.60 0.99
CA ASP A 185 -2.86 -5.96 0.91
C ASP A 185 -2.50 -5.61 -0.54
N GLN A 186 -2.84 -6.47 -1.50
CA GLN A 186 -2.65 -6.19 -2.92
C GLN A 186 -3.52 -5.03 -3.43
N ALA A 187 -4.77 -4.98 -3.00
CA ALA A 187 -5.70 -3.90 -3.33
C ALA A 187 -5.22 -2.55 -2.79
N LEU A 188 -4.67 -2.54 -1.58
CA LEU A 188 -4.03 -1.38 -1.00
C LEU A 188 -2.85 -0.89 -1.84
N LEU A 189 -1.95 -1.79 -2.22
CA LEU A 189 -0.81 -1.42 -3.08
C LEU A 189 -1.28 -0.86 -4.43
N HIS A 190 -2.38 -1.38 -4.99
CA HIS A 190 -3.00 -0.81 -6.18
C HIS A 190 -3.49 0.63 -5.96
N ASP A 191 -4.19 0.90 -4.84
CA ASP A 191 -4.65 2.25 -4.51
C ASP A 191 -3.48 3.23 -4.31
N LEU A 192 -2.34 2.77 -3.80
CA LEU A 192 -1.10 3.53 -3.70
C LEU A 192 -0.36 3.72 -5.04
N GLY A 193 -0.92 3.25 -6.16
CA GLY A 193 -0.36 3.46 -7.50
C GLY A 193 0.68 2.41 -7.93
N PHE A 194 0.91 1.35 -7.15
CA PHE A 194 1.73 0.23 -7.62
C PHE A 194 1.02 -0.53 -8.74
N SER A 195 1.80 -1.02 -9.70
CA SER A 195 1.31 -1.95 -10.72
C SER A 195 1.13 -3.34 -10.11
N THR A 196 -0.11 -3.71 -9.80
CA THR A 196 -0.46 -5.03 -9.26
C THR A 196 -1.33 -5.81 -10.25
N SER A 197 -1.50 -7.11 -10.02
CA SER A 197 -2.46 -7.93 -10.77
C SER A 197 -3.88 -7.86 -10.19
N TYR A 198 -4.16 -6.88 -9.32
CA TYR A 198 -5.47 -6.73 -8.70
C TYR A 198 -6.54 -6.55 -9.78
N ALA A 199 -7.54 -7.41 -9.77
CA ALA A 199 -8.73 -7.28 -10.60
C ALA A 199 -9.86 -6.76 -9.71
N GLN A 200 -10.38 -5.58 -10.03
CA GLN A 200 -11.53 -5.01 -9.32
C GLN A 200 -12.69 -6.04 -9.32
N PRO A 201 -13.26 -6.38 -8.16
CA PRO A 201 -14.39 -7.29 -8.11
C PRO A 201 -15.55 -6.65 -8.89
N VAL A 202 -15.95 -7.31 -9.98
CA VAL A 202 -17.07 -6.86 -10.80
C VAL A 202 -18.34 -7.00 -9.96
N PRO A 203 -19.16 -5.95 -9.78
CA PRO A 203 -20.42 -6.08 -9.07
C PRO A 203 -21.25 -7.15 -9.77
N GLU A 204 -21.54 -8.25 -9.09
CA GLU A 204 -22.47 -9.23 -9.66
C GLU A 204 -23.80 -8.52 -9.92
N PRO A 205 -24.42 -8.69 -11.11
CA PRO A 205 -25.72 -8.11 -11.35
C PRO A 205 -26.66 -8.62 -10.27
N ALA A 206 -27.30 -7.71 -9.54
CA ALA A 206 -28.19 -8.03 -8.44
C ALA A 206 -29.09 -9.24 -8.82
N PRO A 207 -29.34 -10.21 -7.93
CA PRO A 207 -30.09 -11.42 -8.25
C PRO A 207 -31.49 -11.15 -8.86
N ALA A 208 -32.02 -9.94 -8.68
CA ALA A 208 -33.20 -9.43 -9.37
C ALA A 208 -33.06 -9.36 -10.91
N LEU A 209 -31.89 -8.98 -11.43
CA LEU A 209 -31.64 -8.90 -12.88
C LEU A 209 -31.52 -10.30 -13.51
N LEU A 210 -30.89 -11.25 -12.80
CA LEU A 210 -30.73 -12.63 -13.25
C LEU A 210 -32.06 -13.40 -13.23
N THR A 211 -32.94 -13.11 -12.26
CA THR A 211 -34.30 -13.67 -12.21
C THR A 211 -35.22 -13.07 -13.29
N ILE A 212 -35.08 -11.79 -13.65
CA ILE A 212 -35.83 -11.17 -14.76
C ILE A 212 -35.40 -11.76 -16.13
N LEU A 213 -34.09 -11.99 -16.35
CA LEU A 213 -33.63 -12.68 -17.56
C LEU A 213 -34.07 -14.15 -17.60
N GLY A 214 -34.06 -14.87 -16.47
CA GLY A 214 -34.54 -16.26 -16.40
C GLY A 214 -36.05 -16.39 -16.60
N ALA A 215 -36.84 -15.45 -16.10
CA ALA A 215 -38.30 -15.42 -16.27
C ALA A 215 -38.69 -15.08 -17.72
N THR A 216 -38.02 -14.13 -18.37
CA THR A 216 -38.32 -13.77 -19.76
C THR A 216 -37.99 -14.91 -20.74
N LEU A 217 -36.94 -15.70 -20.47
CA LEU A 217 -36.61 -16.89 -21.28
C LEU A 217 -37.66 -18.01 -21.15
N THR A 218 -38.22 -18.21 -19.96
CA THR A 218 -39.26 -19.24 -19.73
C THR A 218 -40.62 -18.86 -20.32
N PHE A 219 -40.98 -17.57 -20.36
CA PHE A 219 -42.20 -17.10 -21.03
C PHE A 219 -42.14 -17.24 -22.56
N PHE A 220 -40.98 -16.99 -23.19
CA PHE A 220 -40.82 -17.14 -24.65
C PHE A 220 -40.80 -18.61 -25.12
N VAL A 221 -40.31 -19.54 -24.30
CA VAL A 221 -40.34 -20.98 -24.63
C VAL A 221 -41.77 -21.55 -24.47
N ARG A 222 -42.55 -21.02 -23.52
CA ARG A 222 -43.93 -21.47 -23.27
C ARG A 222 -44.94 -20.92 -24.29
N SER A 223 -44.72 -19.72 -24.85
CA SER A 223 -45.59 -19.11 -25.86
C SER A 223 -45.40 -19.66 -27.28
N ARG A 224 -44.39 -20.49 -27.53
CA ARG A 224 -44.13 -21.17 -28.81
C ARG A 224 -44.73 -22.60 -28.90
N ARG A 225 -45.50 -23.05 -27.91
CA ARG A 225 -46.12 -24.40 -27.86
C ARG A 225 -47.66 -24.37 -27.81
N LEU A 226 -48.29 -23.39 -28.47
CA LEU A 226 -49.74 -23.38 -28.73
C LEU A 226 -49.99 -23.16 -30.22
#